data_AF-Q5E5Z2-F1
#
_entry.id   AF-Q5E5Z2-F1
#
_cell.length_a   1.000
_cell.length_b   1.000
_cell.length_c   1.000
_cell.angle_alpha   90.00
_cell.angle_beta   90.00
_cell.angle_gamma   90.00
#
_symmetry.space_group_name_H-M   'P 1'
#
loop_
_entity.id
_entity.type
_entity.pdbx_description
1 polymer ?
#
loop_
_entity_poly.entity_id
_entity_poly.type
_entity_poly.pdbx_seq_one_letter_code
_entity_poly.pdbx_strand_id
1 'polypeptide(L)'
;MKLNSLCIAVMLATSAYVNAAEIYNQEQSYQAGSQVSFNGDIYEAKWWANPGQSPADVAANPWDTPWELISEGDGVTPPPPVVDPEEPEVELPEGDYPQYKEGEKYKGGDVVQNENQLYRCKTGVTATWCSGAAWAYAPGTGTAWVDAWEKITEDDLVPPVDPEIPPVDPEVPPTGGDYKVNQSALDAKEAELTNFDVMNDVKASIATLDNESVERIIPGAESNPENVKRIEQIVSESTWNFLFPKRAPEYTYRHFLQATGKFPAFCGTYEDGRDSDAICKKSLATMFAHFTQETGGHTAHWEVPEWRQGLVHVREMGWTEEMRGGYNGECNPDVWQGKTWPCGTFDNGEFKSYFGRGAKQLSYNYNYGPFSDAMFGTVRTLLDNPEMVADTWLNLSSAVFFFVYPQPPKPSMLHVIDGTWQPNQADLNNGLVPGFGVTTQIINGGVECGGSIEVAQSLNRIKYYKEMANYLGVPIEDTEILGCKGMKQFDAAGAGAVNIYWEQDWGWSSETPDGKAYACQLVGYQTPHSAFKFRDYTKCVEANFPNIEVINDVD
;
A
#
# COMPACT_ATOMS: atom_id res chain seq x y z
N MET A 1 65.42 30.45 15.61
CA MET A 1 65.22 29.15 16.28
C MET A 1 64.21 28.38 15.44
N LYS A 2 64.64 27.28 14.83
CA LYS A 2 63.92 26.54 13.79
C LYS A 2 62.81 25.70 14.41
N LEU A 3 61.62 25.70 13.81
CA LEU A 3 60.59 24.69 14.07
C LEU A 3 61.09 23.36 13.52
N ASN A 4 61.19 22.34 14.40
CA ASN A 4 61.41 20.96 14.00
C ASN A 4 60.06 20.30 13.76
N SER A 5 59.89 19.78 12.54
CA SER A 5 58.85 18.82 12.17
C SER A 5 58.92 17.59 13.05
N LEU A 6 57.78 17.19 13.61
CA LEU A 6 57.57 15.84 14.12
C LEU A 6 56.45 15.21 13.30
N CYS A 7 56.83 14.33 12.36
CA CYS A 7 55.92 13.43 11.69
C CYS A 7 55.42 12.40 12.71
N ILE A 8 54.13 12.46 13.05
CA ILE A 8 53.41 11.32 13.63
C ILE A 8 52.64 10.70 12.47
N ALA A 9 53.13 9.57 11.98
CA ALA A 9 52.42 8.71 11.05
C ALA A 9 51.22 8.11 11.79
N VAL A 10 50.04 8.67 11.57
CA VAL A 10 48.78 7.99 11.89
C VAL A 10 48.61 6.93 10.81
N MET A 11 48.84 5.67 11.17
CA MET A 11 48.35 4.55 10.38
C MET A 11 46.82 4.64 10.35
N LEU A 12 46.29 5.16 9.25
CA LEU A 12 44.94 4.85 8.81
C LEU A 12 44.95 3.36 8.45
N ALA A 13 44.68 2.51 9.44
CA ALA A 13 44.14 1.19 9.17
C ALA A 13 42.73 1.44 8.62
N THR A 14 42.63 1.60 7.30
CA THR A 14 41.39 1.32 6.60
C THR A 14 41.16 -0.18 6.79
N SER A 15 40.45 -0.55 7.84
CA SER A 15 39.72 -1.80 7.87
C SER A 15 38.67 -1.70 6.78
N ALA A 16 39.07 -2.04 5.55
CA ALA A 16 38.14 -2.53 4.56
C ALA A 16 37.62 -3.85 5.14
N TYR A 17 36.51 -3.76 5.85
CA TYR A 17 35.65 -4.92 6.02
C TYR A 17 35.16 -5.24 4.62
N VAL A 18 35.84 -6.15 3.95
CA VAL A 18 35.23 -6.91 2.86
C VAL A 18 34.21 -7.78 3.59
N ASN A 19 33.03 -7.23 3.84
CA ASN A 19 31.91 -8.08 4.21
C ASN A 19 31.65 -8.93 2.98
N ALA A 20 31.86 -10.24 3.10
CA ALA A 20 31.27 -11.16 2.13
C ALA A 20 29.78 -10.86 2.11
N ALA A 21 29.22 -10.62 0.92
CA ALA A 21 27.79 -10.41 0.77
C ALA A 21 27.05 -11.58 1.44
N GLU A 22 26.08 -11.26 2.29
CA GLU A 22 25.32 -12.28 3.03
C GLU A 22 24.48 -13.09 2.04
N ILE A 23 24.22 -14.38 2.31
CA ILE A 23 23.38 -15.21 1.44
C ILE A 23 21.96 -14.61 1.42
N TYR A 24 21.37 -14.47 0.23
CA TYR A 24 20.00 -13.98 0.10
C TYR A 24 19.03 -14.85 0.89
N ASN A 25 18.19 -14.19 1.69
CA ASN A 25 17.18 -14.77 2.55
C ASN A 25 15.81 -14.21 2.13
N GLN A 26 14.93 -15.11 1.70
CA GLN A 26 13.62 -14.76 1.15
C GLN A 26 12.68 -14.12 2.19
N GLU A 27 12.92 -14.31 3.49
CA GLU A 27 12.12 -13.71 4.57
C GLU A 27 12.64 -12.33 5.00
N GLN A 28 13.78 -11.90 4.44
CA GLN A 28 14.47 -10.68 4.82
C GLN A 28 14.24 -9.58 3.78
N SER A 29 14.13 -8.34 4.26
CA SER A 29 14.16 -7.16 3.40
C SER A 29 15.56 -6.57 3.31
N TYR A 30 15.85 -5.96 2.16
CA TYR A 30 17.16 -5.40 1.86
C TYR A 30 17.03 -3.94 1.43
N GLN A 31 17.77 -3.04 2.07
CA GLN A 31 17.80 -1.62 1.71
C GLN A 31 18.59 -1.39 0.42
N ALA A 32 18.37 -0.23 -0.21
CA ALA A 32 19.18 0.21 -1.35
C ALA A 32 20.68 0.17 -1.00
N GLY A 33 21.49 -0.43 -1.87
CA GLY A 33 22.92 -0.66 -1.67
C GLY A 33 23.27 -1.92 -0.88
N SER A 34 22.29 -2.71 -0.41
CA SER A 34 22.59 -4.00 0.25
C SER A 34 23.07 -5.02 -0.77
N GLN A 35 24.15 -5.73 -0.46
CA GLN A 35 24.72 -6.76 -1.32
C GLN A 35 24.43 -8.15 -0.75
N VAL A 36 23.89 -9.03 -1.60
CA VAL A 36 23.59 -10.42 -1.26
C VAL A 36 24.26 -11.39 -2.23
N SER A 37 24.61 -12.57 -1.75
CA SER A 37 25.02 -13.68 -2.59
C SER A 37 23.83 -14.57 -2.93
N PHE A 38 23.63 -14.83 -4.23
CA PHE A 38 22.56 -15.68 -4.75
C PHE A 38 23.06 -16.45 -5.97
N ASN A 39 22.92 -17.78 -5.98
CA ASN A 39 23.48 -18.68 -7.02
C ASN A 39 24.99 -18.54 -7.27
N GLY A 40 25.76 -18.09 -6.29
CA GLY A 40 27.21 -17.87 -6.41
C GLY A 40 27.58 -16.46 -6.87
N ASP A 41 26.64 -15.72 -7.47
CA ASP A 41 26.82 -14.35 -7.91
C ASP A 41 26.49 -13.34 -6.80
N ILE A 42 26.95 -12.11 -6.96
CA ILE A 42 26.68 -10.98 -6.05
C ILE A 42 25.74 -10.00 -6.70
N TYR A 43 24.62 -9.75 -6.03
CA TYR A 43 23.60 -8.78 -6.42
C TYR A 43 23.54 -7.64 -5.42
N GLU A 44 23.32 -6.42 -5.90
CA GLU A 44 23.04 -5.25 -5.07
C GLU A 44 21.61 -4.79 -5.28
N ALA A 45 20.94 -4.45 -4.19
CA ALA A 45 19.61 -3.89 -4.24
C ALA A 45 19.68 -2.43 -4.71
N LYS A 46 19.13 -2.11 -5.88
CA LYS A 46 19.05 -0.73 -6.41
C LYS A 46 18.13 0.16 -5.58
N TRP A 47 17.12 -0.45 -4.97
CA TRP A 47 16.19 0.16 -4.02
C TRP A 47 15.74 -0.92 -3.03
N TRP A 48 14.79 -0.59 -2.14
CA TRP A 48 14.27 -1.54 -1.16
C TRP A 48 13.71 -2.83 -1.82
N ALA A 49 14.31 -3.97 -1.50
CA ALA A 49 13.80 -5.29 -1.88
C ALA A 49 12.98 -5.88 -0.72
N ASN A 50 11.71 -6.19 -0.96
CA ASN A 50 10.84 -6.83 0.03
C ASN A 50 11.16 -8.33 0.18
N PRO A 51 10.77 -8.95 1.31
CA PRO A 51 10.78 -10.41 1.42
C PRO A 51 10.03 -11.03 0.23
N GLY A 52 10.62 -12.06 -0.37
CA GLY A 52 10.08 -12.72 -1.55
C GLY A 52 10.54 -12.16 -2.91
N GLN A 53 11.03 -10.92 -2.99
CA GLN A 53 11.56 -10.36 -4.24
C GLN A 53 12.99 -10.83 -4.45
N SER A 54 13.18 -11.85 -5.27
CA SER A 54 14.42 -12.60 -5.41
C SER A 54 15.32 -12.05 -6.53
N PRO A 55 16.66 -12.13 -6.41
CA PRO A 55 17.54 -11.93 -7.55
C PRO A 55 17.30 -12.93 -8.72
N ALA A 56 16.57 -14.03 -8.49
CA ALA A 56 16.12 -14.95 -9.55
C ALA A 56 14.88 -14.49 -10.33
N ASP A 57 14.18 -13.46 -9.88
CA ASP A 57 12.93 -13.04 -10.52
C ASP A 57 13.22 -12.57 -11.95
N VAL A 58 12.63 -13.27 -12.93
CA VAL A 58 12.81 -12.93 -14.35
C VAL A 58 12.01 -11.66 -14.64
N ALA A 59 12.72 -10.55 -14.59
CA ALA A 59 12.19 -9.24 -14.88
C ALA A 59 12.30 -8.96 -16.39
N ALA A 60 11.21 -8.49 -17.02
CA ALA A 60 11.24 -8.15 -18.45
C ALA A 60 12.20 -7.00 -18.75
N ASN A 61 12.41 -6.10 -17.78
CA ASN A 61 13.37 -5.01 -17.86
C ASN A 61 14.16 -4.83 -16.55
N PRO A 62 15.35 -4.20 -16.60
CA PRO A 62 16.17 -3.96 -15.41
C PRO A 62 15.50 -3.11 -14.32
N TRP A 63 14.44 -2.35 -14.59
CA TRP A 63 13.72 -1.57 -13.57
C TRP A 63 12.59 -2.35 -12.87
N ASP A 64 12.25 -3.54 -13.37
CA ASP A 64 11.16 -4.36 -12.83
C ASP A 64 11.62 -5.27 -11.67
N THR A 65 12.93 -5.30 -11.39
CA THR A 65 13.53 -6.03 -10.27
C THR A 65 14.34 -5.09 -9.39
N PRO A 66 14.27 -5.21 -8.04
CA PRO A 66 15.10 -4.42 -7.15
C PRO A 66 16.58 -4.81 -7.24
N TRP A 67 16.91 -5.96 -7.83
CA TRP A 67 18.27 -6.49 -7.86
C TRP A 67 19.03 -6.11 -9.13
N GLU A 68 20.31 -5.79 -8.97
CA GLU A 68 21.27 -5.60 -10.05
C GLU A 68 22.45 -6.54 -9.82
N LEU A 69 22.84 -7.28 -10.86
CA LEU A 69 24.02 -8.12 -10.82
C LEU A 69 25.27 -7.24 -10.84
N ILE A 70 26.11 -7.35 -9.81
CA ILE A 70 27.32 -6.53 -9.68
C ILE A 70 28.59 -7.35 -9.94
N SER A 71 28.55 -8.66 -9.67
CA SER A 71 29.63 -9.59 -9.97
C SER A 71 29.12 -11.00 -10.17
N GLU A 72 29.57 -11.66 -11.22
CA GLU A 72 29.45 -13.12 -11.36
C GLU A 72 30.49 -13.79 -10.44
N GLY A 73 30.15 -14.90 -9.78
CA GLY A 73 31.02 -15.55 -8.81
C GLY A 73 31.62 -16.89 -9.27
N ASP A 74 32.85 -17.15 -8.84
CA ASP A 74 33.62 -18.37 -9.15
C ASP A 74 33.25 -19.55 -8.22
N GLY A 75 31.96 -19.86 -8.08
CA GLY A 75 31.43 -21.18 -7.66
C GLY A 75 32.07 -21.94 -6.48
N VAL A 76 32.29 -21.33 -5.30
CA VAL A 76 32.62 -22.11 -4.08
C VAL A 76 31.92 -21.56 -2.83
N THR A 77 30.98 -22.33 -2.27
CA THR A 77 30.36 -22.11 -0.93
C THR A 77 30.83 -23.17 0.09
N PRO A 78 31.13 -22.80 1.35
CA PRO A 78 31.34 -23.74 2.45
C PRO A 78 30.00 -24.16 3.10
N PRO A 79 29.91 -25.35 3.73
CA PRO A 79 28.64 -25.94 4.16
C PRO A 79 28.11 -25.38 5.51
N PRO A 80 26.79 -25.30 5.70
CA PRO A 80 26.16 -24.92 6.97
C PRO A 80 26.08 -26.09 7.99
N PRO A 81 25.91 -25.80 9.30
CA PRO A 81 25.99 -26.79 10.39
C PRO A 81 24.67 -27.56 10.60
N VAL A 82 24.81 -28.83 10.97
CA VAL A 82 23.74 -29.81 11.20
C VAL A 82 23.06 -29.57 12.56
N VAL A 83 21.73 -29.59 12.59
CA VAL A 83 20.91 -29.73 13.81
C VAL A 83 19.97 -30.92 13.60
N ASP A 84 20.00 -31.83 14.57
CA ASP A 84 19.14 -33.01 14.72
C ASP A 84 17.98 -32.67 15.67
N PRO A 85 16.74 -33.11 15.37
CA PRO A 85 16.11 -33.99 16.35
C PRO A 85 15.21 -35.12 15.77
N GLU A 86 15.32 -36.30 16.38
CA GLU A 86 14.39 -37.44 16.27
C GLU A 86 12.93 -37.08 16.66
N GLU A 87 11.97 -37.40 15.78
CA GLU A 87 10.52 -37.53 16.06
C GLU A 87 9.97 -38.82 15.41
N PRO A 88 8.83 -39.39 15.88
CA PRO A 88 8.53 -40.81 15.80
C PRO A 88 8.09 -41.29 14.42
N GLU A 89 8.52 -42.51 14.09
CA GLU A 89 8.24 -43.23 12.85
C GLU A 89 6.73 -43.58 12.74
N VAL A 90 6.03 -42.95 11.79
CA VAL A 90 4.68 -43.33 11.37
C VAL A 90 4.82 -44.36 10.26
N GLU A 91 4.27 -45.57 10.45
CA GLU A 91 4.28 -46.62 9.41
C GLU A 91 3.47 -46.16 8.18
N LEU A 92 4.08 -46.35 7.00
CA LEU A 92 3.53 -45.94 5.70
C LEU A 92 2.33 -46.82 5.26
N PRO A 93 1.35 -46.26 4.53
CA PRO A 93 0.23 -47.02 3.97
C PRO A 93 0.66 -48.14 3.00
N GLU A 94 -0.08 -49.26 2.93
CA GLU A 94 0.24 -50.38 2.02
C GLU A 94 0.07 -50.00 0.53
N GLY A 95 1.19 -49.88 -0.19
CA GLY A 95 1.24 -49.72 -1.65
C GLY A 95 2.67 -49.61 -2.18
N ASP A 96 2.92 -50.11 -3.40
CA ASP A 96 4.21 -49.99 -4.08
C ASP A 96 4.38 -48.57 -4.65
N TYR A 97 4.79 -47.62 -3.81
CA TYR A 97 5.12 -46.25 -4.22
C TYR A 97 6.65 -46.07 -4.36
N PRO A 98 7.15 -45.51 -5.48
CA PRO A 98 8.58 -45.33 -5.67
C PRO A 98 9.15 -44.26 -4.72
N GLN A 99 10.37 -44.48 -4.23
CA GLN A 99 11.12 -43.44 -3.49
C GLN A 99 11.46 -42.27 -4.43
N TYR A 100 11.34 -41.04 -3.93
CA TYR A 100 11.80 -39.84 -4.62
C TYR A 100 13.29 -39.95 -4.95
N LYS A 101 13.66 -39.52 -6.17
CA LYS A 101 15.02 -39.56 -6.69
C LYS A 101 15.29 -38.30 -7.51
N GLU A 102 16.31 -37.56 -7.11
CA GLU A 102 16.77 -36.37 -7.82
C GLU A 102 17.15 -36.67 -9.27
N GLY A 103 16.70 -35.82 -10.19
CA GLY A 103 16.95 -35.92 -11.62
C GLY A 103 15.97 -36.82 -12.39
N GLU A 104 15.04 -37.48 -11.70
CA GLU A 104 13.93 -38.16 -12.38
C GLU A 104 12.83 -37.18 -12.82
N LYS A 105 12.13 -37.59 -13.88
CA LYS A 105 11.04 -36.82 -14.45
C LYS A 105 9.70 -37.29 -13.89
N TYR A 106 9.15 -36.48 -13.00
CA TYR A 106 7.83 -36.63 -12.42
C TYR A 106 6.82 -35.77 -13.19
N LYS A 107 5.59 -36.29 -13.33
CA LYS A 107 4.45 -35.58 -13.90
C LYS A 107 3.40 -35.34 -12.81
N GLY A 108 2.54 -34.35 -13.04
CA GLY A 108 1.44 -34.02 -12.14
C GLY A 108 0.58 -35.25 -11.85
N GLY A 109 0.33 -35.50 -10.56
CA GLY A 109 -0.41 -36.66 -10.06
C GLY A 109 0.47 -37.86 -9.66
N ASP A 110 1.76 -37.89 -10.00
CA ASP A 110 2.66 -38.96 -9.54
C ASP A 110 2.80 -38.94 -8.01
N VAL A 111 2.77 -40.12 -7.39
CA VAL A 111 2.94 -40.28 -5.94
C VAL A 111 4.28 -40.93 -5.64
N VAL A 112 5.05 -40.31 -4.74
CA VAL A 112 6.37 -40.79 -4.32
C VAL A 112 6.49 -40.83 -2.80
N GLN A 113 7.42 -41.65 -2.31
CA GLN A 113 7.82 -41.67 -0.90
C GLN A 113 9.06 -40.79 -0.68
N ASN A 114 9.04 -39.95 0.37
CA ASN A 114 10.24 -39.31 0.89
C ASN A 114 10.12 -39.10 2.40
N GLU A 115 11.21 -39.30 3.15
CA GLU A 115 11.23 -39.21 4.63
C GLU A 115 10.04 -39.89 5.34
N ASN A 116 9.74 -41.13 4.97
CA ASN A 116 8.62 -41.93 5.50
C ASN A 116 7.24 -41.27 5.36
N GLN A 117 7.04 -40.41 4.36
CA GLN A 117 5.76 -39.80 4.04
C GLN A 117 5.46 -39.89 2.53
N LEU A 118 4.17 -39.84 2.18
CA LEU A 118 3.71 -39.84 0.79
C LEU A 118 3.43 -38.44 0.31
N TYR A 119 3.86 -38.17 -0.93
CA TYR A 119 3.68 -36.89 -1.58
C TYR A 119 3.17 -37.08 -3.00
N ARG A 120 2.19 -36.27 -3.40
CA ARG A 120 1.68 -36.22 -4.78
C ARG A 120 2.25 -35.00 -5.48
N CYS A 121 2.78 -35.17 -6.67
CA CYS A 121 3.21 -34.07 -7.51
C CYS A 121 1.99 -33.25 -7.92
N LYS A 122 2.01 -31.94 -7.68
CA LYS A 122 0.92 -31.04 -8.06
C LYS A 122 0.77 -31.02 -9.59
N THR A 123 -0.46 -30.85 -10.06
CA THR A 123 -0.76 -30.81 -11.50
C THR A 123 -0.62 -29.40 -12.06
N GLY A 124 -0.58 -29.25 -13.39
CA GLY A 124 -0.49 -27.94 -14.05
C GLY A 124 0.95 -27.43 -14.23
N VAL A 125 1.14 -26.11 -14.22
CA VAL A 125 2.43 -25.47 -14.54
C VAL A 125 3.55 -25.77 -13.54
N THR A 126 3.18 -26.12 -12.31
CA THR A 126 4.13 -26.47 -11.24
C THR A 126 4.55 -27.93 -11.27
N ALA A 127 3.89 -28.78 -12.08
CA ALA A 127 4.23 -30.20 -12.22
C ALA A 127 5.69 -30.42 -12.68
N THR A 128 6.23 -29.49 -13.47
CA THR A 128 7.64 -29.54 -13.89
C THR A 128 8.62 -29.34 -12.73
N TRP A 129 8.18 -28.70 -11.64
CA TRP A 129 9.01 -28.43 -10.46
C TRP A 129 9.20 -29.68 -9.59
N CYS A 130 8.30 -30.67 -9.68
CA CYS A 130 8.50 -31.98 -9.08
C CYS A 130 9.78 -32.67 -9.59
N SER A 131 10.19 -32.34 -10.83
CA SER A 131 11.43 -32.80 -11.45
C SER A 131 12.60 -31.83 -11.28
N GLY A 132 12.44 -30.79 -10.45
CA GLY A 132 13.43 -29.76 -10.19
C GLY A 132 14.56 -30.23 -9.28
N ALA A 133 15.55 -29.36 -9.04
CA ALA A 133 16.69 -29.68 -8.18
C ALA A 133 16.21 -30.03 -6.75
N ALA A 134 16.74 -31.10 -6.17
CA ALA A 134 16.23 -31.65 -4.91
C ALA A 134 16.36 -30.69 -3.73
N TRP A 135 17.41 -29.87 -3.70
CA TRP A 135 17.58 -28.86 -2.66
C TRP A 135 16.41 -27.85 -2.61
N ALA A 136 15.75 -27.59 -3.75
CA ALA A 136 14.62 -26.69 -3.87
C ALA A 136 13.27 -27.43 -3.79
N TYR A 137 13.13 -28.56 -4.51
CA TYR A 137 11.83 -29.19 -4.74
C TYR A 137 11.72 -30.65 -4.30
N ALA A 138 12.67 -31.20 -3.52
CA ALA A 138 12.49 -32.54 -2.98
C ALA A 138 11.28 -32.58 -2.03
N PRO A 139 10.32 -33.51 -2.21
CA PRO A 139 9.08 -33.54 -1.43
C PRO A 139 9.37 -33.67 0.06
N GLY A 140 8.88 -32.76 0.89
CA GLY A 140 9.09 -32.76 2.34
C GLY A 140 10.39 -32.11 2.84
N THR A 141 11.40 -31.95 1.98
CA THR A 141 12.75 -31.49 2.41
C THR A 141 13.31 -30.29 1.65
N GLY A 142 12.87 -30.05 0.41
CA GLY A 142 13.34 -28.92 -0.40
C GLY A 142 12.78 -27.58 0.07
N THR A 143 13.53 -26.49 -0.08
CA THR A 143 13.14 -25.17 0.45
C THR A 143 11.82 -24.62 -0.11
N ALA A 144 11.38 -25.10 -1.28
CA ALA A 144 10.13 -24.76 -1.96
C ALA A 144 9.31 -26.02 -2.31
N TRP A 145 9.46 -27.10 -1.53
CA TRP A 145 8.82 -28.38 -1.86
C TRP A 145 7.30 -28.29 -1.92
N VAL A 146 6.69 -27.42 -1.11
CA VAL A 146 5.24 -27.20 -1.03
C VAL A 146 4.64 -26.64 -2.32
N ASP A 147 5.45 -26.06 -3.20
CA ASP A 147 5.00 -25.53 -4.49
C ASP A 147 4.94 -26.61 -5.57
N ALA A 148 5.78 -27.64 -5.43
CA ALA A 148 5.84 -28.79 -6.34
C ALA A 148 4.98 -29.96 -5.86
N TRP A 149 4.90 -30.19 -4.55
CA TRP A 149 4.30 -31.39 -3.98
C TRP A 149 3.24 -31.05 -2.94
N GLU A 150 2.25 -31.91 -2.81
CA GLU A 150 1.33 -31.96 -1.67
C GLU A 150 1.55 -33.24 -0.88
N LYS A 151 1.51 -33.14 0.44
CA LYS A 151 1.58 -34.32 1.33
C LYS A 151 0.21 -34.99 1.34
N ILE A 152 0.17 -36.31 1.14
CA ILE A 152 -1.08 -37.07 1.05
C ILE A 152 -1.14 -38.19 2.10
N THR A 153 -2.36 -38.55 2.49
CA THR A 153 -2.67 -39.64 3.41
C THR A 153 -3.37 -40.80 2.69
N GLU A 154 -3.61 -41.91 3.39
CA GLU A 154 -4.29 -43.08 2.82
C GLU A 154 -5.73 -42.77 2.36
N ASP A 155 -6.41 -41.84 3.03
CA ASP A 155 -7.75 -41.40 2.65
C ASP A 155 -7.76 -40.58 1.34
N ASP A 156 -6.64 -39.96 0.98
CA ASP A 156 -6.47 -39.17 -0.25
C ASP A 156 -6.13 -40.06 -1.47
N LEU A 157 -5.90 -41.35 -1.26
CA LEU A 157 -5.54 -42.33 -2.31
C LEU A 157 -6.76 -43.04 -2.92
N VAL A 158 -7.96 -42.89 -2.34
CA VAL A 158 -9.19 -43.53 -2.84
C VAL A 158 -10.01 -42.52 -3.65
N PRO A 159 -10.03 -42.57 -4.99
CA PRO A 159 -10.94 -41.75 -5.77
C PRO A 159 -12.40 -42.19 -5.54
N PRO A 160 -13.38 -41.26 -5.52
CA PRO A 160 -14.79 -41.62 -5.51
C PRO A 160 -15.14 -42.41 -6.78
N VAL A 161 -15.92 -43.48 -6.61
CA VAL A 161 -16.35 -44.37 -7.69
C VAL A 161 -17.25 -43.61 -8.67
N ASP A 162 -16.78 -43.43 -9.90
CA ASP A 162 -17.50 -42.80 -11.02
C ASP A 162 -18.18 -43.87 -11.91
N PRO A 163 -19.47 -43.73 -12.30
CA PRO A 163 -20.05 -44.53 -13.38
C PRO A 163 -19.58 -44.03 -14.76
N GLU A 164 -18.98 -44.93 -15.54
CA GLU A 164 -18.43 -44.72 -16.90
C GLU A 164 -19.21 -43.75 -17.81
N ILE A 165 -18.51 -42.73 -18.34
CA ILE A 165 -18.92 -41.92 -19.51
C ILE A 165 -17.81 -42.02 -20.60
N PRO A 166 -18.16 -42.21 -21.89
CA PRO A 166 -17.22 -42.52 -22.98
C PRO A 166 -16.42 -41.28 -23.45
N PRO A 167 -15.34 -41.47 -24.25
CA PRO A 167 -14.31 -40.46 -24.44
C PRO A 167 -14.78 -39.27 -25.28
N VAL A 168 -14.42 -38.06 -24.83
CA VAL A 168 -14.59 -36.80 -25.57
C VAL A 168 -13.26 -36.43 -26.24
N ASP A 169 -13.35 -36.11 -27.54
CA ASP A 169 -12.28 -35.64 -28.43
C ASP A 169 -11.72 -34.28 -27.93
N PRO A 170 -10.46 -33.89 -28.22
CA PRO A 170 -9.93 -32.61 -27.80
C PRO A 170 -10.47 -31.51 -28.73
N GLU A 171 -11.62 -30.94 -28.38
CA GLU A 171 -12.10 -29.73 -29.03
C GLU A 171 -11.44 -28.47 -28.43
N VAL A 172 -11.01 -27.64 -29.38
CA VAL A 172 -10.71 -26.20 -29.37
C VAL A 172 -11.12 -25.45 -28.09
N PRO A 173 -10.25 -24.58 -27.53
CA PRO A 173 -10.62 -23.75 -26.38
C PRO A 173 -11.88 -22.93 -26.72
N PRO A 174 -12.91 -22.92 -25.84
CA PRO A 174 -14.10 -22.15 -26.13
C PRO A 174 -13.73 -20.66 -26.20
N THR A 175 -14.12 -20.04 -27.31
CA THR A 175 -14.35 -18.60 -27.37
C THR A 175 -15.41 -18.25 -26.33
N GLY A 176 -15.14 -17.27 -25.47
CA GLY A 176 -15.87 -17.00 -24.22
C GLY A 176 -17.41 -16.98 -24.27
N GLY A 177 -18.00 -17.23 -23.10
CA GLY A 177 -19.45 -17.12 -22.84
C GLY A 177 -20.12 -18.33 -22.15
N ASP A 178 -19.40 -19.42 -21.86
CA ASP A 178 -20.06 -20.68 -21.46
C ASP A 178 -20.48 -20.75 -19.98
N TYR A 179 -19.89 -19.93 -19.10
CA TYR A 179 -20.26 -19.88 -17.69
C TYR A 179 -21.00 -18.59 -17.35
N LYS A 180 -22.30 -18.70 -17.09
CA LYS A 180 -23.16 -17.56 -16.76
C LYS A 180 -23.21 -17.34 -15.26
N VAL A 181 -22.95 -16.11 -14.83
CA VAL A 181 -23.14 -15.69 -13.43
C VAL A 181 -24.12 -14.52 -13.38
N ASN A 182 -25.05 -14.57 -12.43
CA ASN A 182 -25.98 -13.48 -12.23
C ASN A 182 -25.29 -12.29 -11.55
N GLN A 183 -25.58 -11.07 -12.00
CA GLN A 183 -25.10 -9.85 -11.34
C GLN A 183 -25.50 -9.79 -9.86
N SER A 184 -26.71 -10.26 -9.49
CA SER A 184 -27.11 -10.32 -8.08
C SER A 184 -26.23 -11.22 -7.23
N ALA A 185 -25.69 -12.30 -7.79
CA ALA A 185 -24.79 -13.22 -7.08
C ALA A 185 -23.44 -12.55 -6.81
N LEU A 186 -22.91 -11.80 -7.79
CA LEU A 186 -21.68 -11.02 -7.62
C LEU A 186 -21.89 -9.86 -6.62
N ASP A 187 -23.01 -9.15 -6.73
CA ASP A 187 -23.37 -8.06 -5.80
C ASP A 187 -23.51 -8.60 -4.36
N ALA A 188 -24.13 -9.77 -4.19
CA ALA A 188 -24.26 -10.43 -2.88
C ALA A 188 -22.90 -10.87 -2.33
N LYS A 189 -21.99 -11.37 -3.18
CA LYS A 189 -20.65 -11.77 -2.77
C LYS A 189 -19.79 -10.57 -2.36
N GLU A 190 -19.86 -9.48 -3.12
CA GLU A 190 -19.20 -8.22 -2.77
C GLU A 190 -19.70 -7.68 -1.41
N ALA A 191 -21.02 -7.73 -1.18
CA ALA A 191 -21.61 -7.34 0.09
C ALA A 191 -21.15 -8.25 1.24
N GLU A 192 -21.10 -9.57 1.04
CA GLU A 192 -20.60 -10.54 2.02
C GLU A 192 -19.14 -10.24 2.39
N LEU A 193 -18.25 -10.13 1.40
CA LEU A 193 -16.81 -9.97 1.61
C LEU A 193 -16.44 -8.62 2.21
N THR A 194 -17.28 -7.60 2.07
CA THR A 194 -17.04 -6.26 2.65
C THR A 194 -17.81 -5.99 3.94
N ASN A 195 -18.57 -6.95 4.46
CA ASN A 195 -19.37 -6.80 5.67
C ASN A 195 -18.58 -7.13 6.94
N PHE A 196 -17.69 -6.23 7.34
CA PHE A 196 -16.99 -6.29 8.62
C PHE A 196 -16.74 -4.88 9.17
N ASP A 197 -16.67 -4.76 10.50
CA ASP A 197 -16.73 -3.47 11.22
C ASP A 197 -15.70 -2.45 10.70
N VAL A 198 -14.44 -2.86 10.56
CA VAL A 198 -13.37 -1.95 10.10
C VAL A 198 -13.61 -1.43 8.68
N MET A 199 -14.16 -2.24 7.77
CA MET A 199 -14.52 -1.78 6.42
C MET A 199 -15.68 -0.79 6.46
N ASN A 200 -16.67 -1.03 7.33
CA ASN A 200 -17.80 -0.12 7.49
C ASN A 200 -17.34 1.24 8.05
N ASP A 201 -16.45 1.24 9.05
CA ASP A 201 -15.86 2.46 9.62
C ASP A 201 -15.07 3.25 8.56
N VAL A 202 -14.26 2.56 7.75
CA VAL A 202 -13.54 3.19 6.64
C VAL A 202 -14.49 3.75 5.58
N LYS A 203 -15.50 3.00 5.14
CA LYS A 203 -16.50 3.48 4.17
C LYS A 203 -17.24 4.72 4.71
N ALA A 204 -17.53 4.75 6.02
CA ALA A 204 -18.13 5.91 6.67
C ALA A 204 -17.19 7.12 6.70
N SER A 205 -15.90 6.92 6.96
CA SER A 205 -14.93 8.04 7.02
C SER A 205 -14.61 8.67 5.67
N ILE A 206 -14.64 7.89 4.59
CA ILE A 206 -14.36 8.37 3.22
C ILE A 206 -15.62 8.81 2.46
N ALA A 207 -16.81 8.66 3.04
CA ALA A 207 -18.06 9.09 2.43
C ALA A 207 -18.00 10.58 2.07
N THR A 208 -18.57 10.92 0.91
CA THR A 208 -18.52 12.30 0.41
C THR A 208 -19.90 12.93 0.24
N LEU A 209 -19.95 14.25 0.44
CA LEU A 209 -21.07 15.09 0.05
C LEU A 209 -21.03 15.33 -1.48
N ASP A 210 -22.19 15.46 -2.12
CA ASP A 210 -22.26 15.77 -3.55
C ASP A 210 -21.71 17.17 -3.85
N ASN A 211 -21.13 17.36 -5.04
CA ASN A 211 -20.45 18.62 -5.36
C ASN A 211 -21.40 19.81 -5.45
N GLU A 212 -22.67 19.63 -5.81
CA GLU A 212 -23.63 20.74 -5.84
C GLU A 212 -23.88 21.28 -4.42
N SER A 213 -24.02 20.37 -3.44
CA SER A 213 -24.12 20.73 -2.03
C SER A 213 -22.83 21.36 -1.50
N VAL A 214 -21.65 20.88 -1.90
CA VAL A 214 -20.36 21.50 -1.54
C VAL A 214 -20.25 22.92 -2.11
N GLU A 215 -20.68 23.16 -3.35
CA GLU A 215 -20.62 24.50 -3.95
C GLU A 215 -21.54 25.51 -3.25
N ARG A 216 -22.61 25.06 -2.59
CA ARG A 216 -23.51 25.91 -1.79
C ARG A 216 -22.94 26.29 -0.42
N ILE A 217 -21.85 25.68 0.03
CA ILE A 217 -21.22 26.02 1.32
C ILE A 217 -20.64 27.43 1.25
N ILE A 218 -21.07 28.27 2.19
CA ILE A 218 -20.57 29.64 2.39
C ILE A 218 -20.43 29.92 3.89
N PRO A 219 -19.49 30.80 4.31
CA PRO A 219 -19.32 31.14 5.72
C PRO A 219 -20.63 31.62 6.39
N GLY A 220 -20.97 31.01 7.52
CA GLY A 220 -22.08 31.36 8.41
C GLY A 220 -23.46 30.95 7.92
N ALA A 221 -23.58 30.17 6.85
CA ALA A 221 -24.89 29.75 6.35
C ALA A 221 -25.54 28.70 7.25
N GLU A 222 -26.82 28.90 7.59
CA GLU A 222 -27.61 27.94 8.36
C GLU A 222 -27.77 26.57 7.65
N SER A 223 -27.66 26.58 6.32
CA SER A 223 -27.71 25.38 5.47
C SER A 223 -26.40 24.60 5.41
N ASN A 224 -25.32 25.09 6.05
CA ASN A 224 -24.06 24.36 6.07
C ASN A 224 -24.22 22.97 6.74
N PRO A 225 -23.48 21.94 6.29
CA PRO A 225 -23.43 20.66 6.98
C PRO A 225 -23.00 20.79 8.44
N GLU A 226 -23.42 19.86 9.30
CA GLU A 226 -23.14 19.93 10.74
C GLU A 226 -21.63 19.94 11.08
N ASN A 227 -20.81 19.17 10.35
CA ASN A 227 -19.37 19.19 10.54
C ASN A 227 -18.74 20.54 10.16
N VAL A 228 -19.27 21.21 9.12
CA VAL A 228 -18.86 22.57 8.75
C VAL A 228 -19.27 23.57 9.83
N LYS A 229 -20.51 23.50 10.33
CA LYS A 229 -20.96 24.37 11.44
C LYS A 229 -20.08 24.22 12.69
N ARG A 230 -19.69 22.99 13.03
CA ARG A 230 -18.75 22.71 14.13
C ARG A 230 -17.40 23.39 13.88
N ILE A 231 -16.86 23.27 12.66
CA ILE A 231 -15.62 23.94 12.27
C ILE A 231 -15.74 25.46 12.41
N GLU A 232 -16.84 26.06 11.97
CA GLU A 232 -17.06 27.51 12.06
C GLU A 232 -17.09 28.04 13.50
N GLN A 233 -17.54 27.21 14.45
CA GLN A 233 -17.50 27.52 15.88
C GLN A 233 -16.08 27.49 16.47
N ILE A 234 -15.19 26.67 15.92
CA ILE A 234 -13.80 26.49 16.40
C ILE A 234 -12.84 27.46 15.67
N VAL A 235 -12.96 27.55 14.35
CA VAL A 235 -12.10 28.33 13.46
C VAL A 235 -12.97 29.26 12.64
N SER A 236 -13.30 30.43 13.17
CA SER A 236 -13.95 31.49 12.39
C SER A 236 -13.05 31.98 11.23
N GLU A 237 -13.61 32.73 10.28
CA GLU A 237 -12.80 33.36 9.22
C GLU A 237 -11.70 34.29 9.79
N SER A 238 -11.98 34.97 10.90
CA SER A 238 -10.98 35.80 11.57
C SER A 238 -9.86 34.96 12.17
N THR A 239 -10.19 33.78 12.71
CA THR A 239 -9.24 32.78 13.20
C THR A 239 -8.41 32.22 12.06
N TRP A 240 -9.02 31.86 10.92
CA TRP A 240 -8.32 31.41 9.73
C TRP A 240 -7.31 32.46 9.22
N ASN A 241 -7.74 33.71 9.13
CA ASN A 241 -6.88 34.83 8.75
C ASN A 241 -5.73 35.05 9.74
N PHE A 242 -6.00 34.83 11.04
CA PHE A 242 -4.96 34.84 12.05
C PHE A 242 -4.01 33.66 11.89
N LEU A 243 -4.48 32.42 11.75
CA LEU A 243 -3.61 31.24 11.69
C LEU A 243 -2.74 31.22 10.43
N PHE A 244 -3.26 31.71 9.30
CA PHE A 244 -2.59 31.64 8.01
C PHE A 244 -2.53 33.03 7.30
N PRO A 245 -1.81 34.02 7.87
CA PRO A 245 -1.76 35.38 7.34
C PRO A 245 -0.85 35.51 6.11
N LYS A 246 -0.04 34.50 5.81
CA LYS A 246 0.89 34.46 4.68
C LYS A 246 0.48 33.49 3.58
N ARG A 247 -0.67 32.84 3.73
CA ARG A 247 -1.16 31.86 2.75
C ARG A 247 -1.32 32.49 1.37
N ALA A 248 -1.20 31.64 0.36
CA ALA A 248 -1.53 32.00 -1.01
C ALA A 248 -3.03 32.36 -1.13
N PRO A 249 -3.40 33.31 -2.02
CA PRO A 249 -4.78 33.78 -2.16
C PRO A 249 -5.78 32.68 -2.56
N GLU A 250 -5.32 31.60 -3.20
CA GLU A 250 -6.11 30.43 -3.58
C GLU A 250 -6.64 29.65 -2.36
N TYR A 251 -5.97 29.74 -1.21
CA TYR A 251 -6.40 29.14 0.05
C TYR A 251 -7.39 30.05 0.78
N THR A 252 -8.62 30.09 0.31
CA THR A 252 -9.68 30.89 0.93
C THR A 252 -10.33 30.16 2.12
N TYR A 253 -10.90 30.91 3.06
CA TYR A 253 -11.66 30.30 4.16
C TYR A 253 -12.89 29.55 3.64
N ARG A 254 -13.54 30.04 2.57
CA ARG A 254 -14.62 29.29 1.91
C ARG A 254 -14.13 27.96 1.34
N HIS A 255 -12.99 27.94 0.66
CA HIS A 255 -12.40 26.69 0.15
C HIS A 255 -12.10 25.71 1.28
N PHE A 256 -11.64 26.20 2.44
CA PHE A 256 -11.46 25.37 3.63
C PHE A 256 -12.78 24.73 4.07
N LEU A 257 -13.87 25.50 4.19
CA LEU A 257 -15.18 24.98 4.57
C LEU A 257 -15.73 23.98 3.52
N GLN A 258 -15.54 24.27 2.24
CA GLN A 258 -15.95 23.37 1.14
C GLN A 258 -15.17 22.04 1.20
N ALA A 259 -13.86 22.10 1.41
CA ALA A 259 -13.00 20.94 1.52
C ALA A 259 -13.38 20.03 2.69
N THR A 260 -13.63 20.61 3.86
CA THR A 260 -14.07 19.83 5.03
C THR A 260 -15.52 19.37 4.88
N GLY A 261 -16.39 20.17 4.25
CA GLY A 261 -17.78 19.79 3.99
C GLY A 261 -17.93 18.65 2.98
N LYS A 262 -16.97 18.50 2.05
CA LYS A 262 -16.91 17.36 1.13
C LYS A 262 -16.79 16.02 1.87
N PHE A 263 -16.17 15.99 3.05
CA PHE A 263 -15.96 14.78 3.86
C PHE A 263 -16.62 14.92 5.24
N PRO A 264 -17.91 14.55 5.39
CA PRO A 264 -18.67 14.76 6.63
C PRO A 264 -18.06 14.15 7.89
N ALA A 265 -17.25 13.09 7.77
CA ALA A 265 -16.56 12.46 8.88
C ALA A 265 -15.45 13.35 9.48
N PHE A 266 -14.82 14.22 8.68
CA PHE A 266 -13.85 15.18 9.20
C PHE A 266 -14.58 16.22 10.05
N CYS A 267 -14.25 16.28 11.34
CA CYS A 267 -15.04 17.00 12.34
C CYS A 267 -16.50 16.55 12.40
N GLY A 268 -16.76 15.25 12.18
CA GLY A 268 -18.08 14.64 12.28
C GLY A 268 -18.63 14.56 13.71
N THR A 269 -19.90 14.19 13.84
CA THR A 269 -20.54 13.94 15.14
C THR A 269 -20.32 12.48 15.54
N TYR A 270 -19.90 12.28 16.78
CA TYR A 270 -19.73 10.98 17.41
C TYR A 270 -20.87 10.75 18.42
N GLU A 271 -21.64 9.68 18.21
CA GLU A 271 -22.80 9.33 19.05
C GLU A 271 -22.46 8.24 20.10
N ASP A 272 -21.22 7.77 20.11
CA ASP A 272 -20.71 6.69 20.98
C ASP A 272 -20.09 7.18 22.29
N GLY A 273 -20.29 8.46 22.62
CA GLY A 273 -19.78 9.08 23.84
C GLY A 273 -18.40 9.73 23.70
N ARG A 274 -17.74 9.63 22.53
CA ARG A 274 -16.54 10.43 22.24
C ARG A 274 -16.88 11.91 22.09
N ASP A 275 -15.96 12.78 22.51
CA ASP A 275 -16.12 14.23 22.41
C ASP A 275 -15.81 14.72 20.98
N SER A 276 -16.88 15.03 20.23
CA SER A 276 -16.79 15.48 18.84
C SER A 276 -16.01 16.78 18.67
N ASP A 277 -16.12 17.71 19.62
CA ASP A 277 -15.47 19.01 19.54
C ASP A 277 -13.98 18.87 19.88
N ALA A 278 -13.63 18.03 20.86
CA ALA A 278 -12.24 17.71 21.17
C ALA A 278 -11.55 17.00 20.00
N ILE A 279 -12.19 16.00 19.39
CA ILE A 279 -11.65 15.29 18.20
C ILE A 279 -11.52 16.26 17.02
N CYS A 280 -12.49 17.13 16.79
CA CYS A 280 -12.40 18.14 15.73
C CYS A 280 -11.23 19.10 15.97
N LYS A 281 -11.07 19.65 17.18
CA LYS A 281 -9.92 20.52 17.52
C LYS A 281 -8.59 19.81 17.33
N LYS A 282 -8.47 18.54 17.78
CA LYS A 282 -7.27 17.71 17.60
C LYS A 282 -6.98 17.50 16.12
N SER A 283 -8.00 17.18 15.33
CA SER A 283 -7.90 16.97 13.88
C SER A 283 -7.43 18.24 13.16
N LEU A 284 -8.00 19.39 13.51
CA LEU A 284 -7.60 20.70 12.98
C LEU A 284 -6.16 21.05 13.37
N ALA A 285 -5.77 20.87 14.64
CA ALA A 285 -4.41 21.13 15.10
C ALA A 285 -3.37 20.26 14.36
N THR A 286 -3.66 18.97 14.21
CA THR A 286 -2.81 18.03 13.48
C THR A 286 -2.70 18.42 12.00
N MET A 287 -3.85 18.64 11.34
CA MET A 287 -3.89 19.00 9.92
C MET A 287 -3.16 20.32 9.65
N PHE A 288 -3.38 21.35 10.47
CA PHE A 288 -2.74 22.66 10.31
C PHE A 288 -1.22 22.61 10.55
N ALA A 289 -0.76 21.79 11.50
CA ALA A 289 0.67 21.58 11.70
C ALA A 289 1.33 20.92 10.48
N HIS A 290 0.67 19.92 9.89
CA HIS A 290 1.15 19.30 8.67
C HIS A 290 1.10 20.26 7.48
N PHE A 291 0.04 21.05 7.29
CA PHE A 291 0.00 22.11 6.26
C PHE A 291 1.20 23.03 6.35
N THR A 292 1.52 23.46 7.58
CA THR A 292 2.67 24.33 7.81
C THR A 292 3.97 23.67 7.38
N GLN A 293 4.17 22.37 7.61
CA GLN A 293 5.35 21.65 7.13
C GLN A 293 5.36 21.39 5.61
N GLU A 294 4.22 21.07 5.00
CA GLU A 294 4.16 20.74 3.57
C GLU A 294 4.28 21.96 2.67
N THR A 295 3.69 23.08 3.08
CA THR A 295 3.44 24.23 2.19
C THR A 295 3.85 25.55 2.80
N GLY A 296 4.53 25.54 3.94
CA GLY A 296 4.85 26.74 4.67
C GLY A 296 6.06 27.50 4.13
N GLY A 297 6.19 28.76 4.56
CA GLY A 297 7.32 29.61 4.19
C GLY A 297 8.63 29.25 4.90
N HIS A 298 8.57 28.55 6.05
CA HIS A 298 9.72 28.09 6.85
C HIS A 298 10.82 29.12 7.07
N THR A 299 10.46 30.38 7.27
CA THR A 299 11.44 31.47 7.33
C THR A 299 11.40 32.23 8.65
N ALA A 300 12.53 32.27 9.33
CA ALA A 300 12.72 33.11 10.52
C ALA A 300 12.78 34.62 10.19
N HIS A 301 12.78 35.02 8.92
CA HIS A 301 12.90 36.42 8.50
C HIS A 301 11.57 37.18 8.49
N TRP A 302 10.44 36.49 8.57
CA TRP A 302 9.14 37.16 8.68
C TRP A 302 8.80 37.48 10.12
N GLU A 303 8.09 38.59 10.34
CA GLU A 303 7.54 38.93 11.68
C GLU A 303 6.48 37.91 12.14
N VAL A 304 5.88 37.19 11.21
CA VAL A 304 4.92 36.11 11.49
C VAL A 304 5.70 34.88 11.97
N PRO A 305 5.39 34.31 13.14
CA PRO A 305 6.09 33.12 13.63
C PRO A 305 5.86 31.92 12.69
N GLU A 306 6.86 31.06 12.54
CA GLU A 306 6.86 29.94 11.57
C GLU A 306 5.62 29.03 11.65
N TRP A 307 5.07 28.78 12.85
CA TRP A 307 3.88 27.94 13.01
C TRP A 307 2.64 28.52 12.30
N ARG A 308 2.61 29.84 12.03
CA ARG A 308 1.57 30.54 11.26
C ARG A 308 1.96 30.79 9.81
N GLN A 309 3.01 30.15 9.31
CA GLN A 309 3.47 30.34 7.93
C GLN A 309 2.98 29.25 6.98
N GLY A 310 1.98 28.44 7.34
CA GLY A 310 1.44 27.40 6.47
C GLY A 310 0.67 27.95 5.27
N LEU A 311 0.49 27.08 4.26
CA LEU A 311 -0.28 27.36 3.04
C LEU A 311 0.31 28.48 2.16
N VAL A 312 1.62 28.72 2.22
CA VAL A 312 2.31 29.71 1.38
C VAL A 312 2.42 29.21 -0.07
N HIS A 313 2.65 27.91 -0.25
CA HIS A 313 2.85 27.30 -1.56
C HIS A 313 1.61 26.49 -1.98
N VAL A 314 1.09 26.77 -3.18
CA VAL A 314 -0.02 26.00 -3.80
C VAL A 314 0.53 24.95 -4.75
N ARG A 315 1.56 25.31 -5.51
CA ARG A 315 2.24 24.46 -6.48
C ARG A 315 3.65 24.18 -5.99
N GLU A 316 4.16 23.00 -6.29
CA GLU A 316 5.53 22.61 -6.00
C GLU A 316 6.51 23.65 -6.57
N MET A 317 7.48 24.05 -5.74
CA MET A 317 8.42 25.09 -6.13
C MET A 317 9.23 24.67 -7.35
N GLY A 318 9.27 25.54 -8.36
CA GLY A 318 10.01 25.29 -9.60
C GLY A 318 9.20 24.64 -10.71
N TRP A 319 7.95 24.22 -10.45
CA TRP A 319 7.05 23.65 -11.46
C TRP A 319 6.03 24.65 -11.98
N THR A 320 5.63 24.45 -13.24
CA THR A 320 4.53 25.18 -13.89
C THR A 320 3.70 24.19 -14.72
N GLU A 321 2.47 24.57 -15.05
CA GLU A 321 1.53 23.72 -15.82
C GLU A 321 2.05 23.38 -17.23
N GLU A 322 2.99 24.15 -17.75
CA GLU A 322 3.61 23.94 -19.07
C GLU A 322 4.81 23.00 -19.03
N MET A 323 5.34 22.65 -17.86
CA MET A 323 6.50 21.76 -17.77
C MET A 323 6.11 20.30 -18.04
N ARG A 324 7.01 19.56 -18.70
CA ARG A 324 6.84 18.15 -19.10
C ARG A 324 7.66 17.22 -18.22
N GLY A 325 7.30 15.94 -18.19
CA GLY A 325 8.11 14.89 -17.56
C GLY A 325 8.10 14.91 -16.03
N GLY A 326 7.23 15.71 -15.40
CA GLY A 326 7.13 15.76 -13.94
C GLY A 326 6.15 14.73 -13.41
N TYR A 327 6.63 13.80 -12.56
CA TYR A 327 5.78 12.88 -11.80
C TYR A 327 4.81 12.06 -12.68
N ASN A 328 5.23 11.73 -13.90
CA ASN A 328 4.44 11.05 -14.91
C ASN A 328 5.04 9.68 -15.31
N GLY A 329 5.87 9.10 -14.43
CA GLY A 329 6.55 7.82 -14.67
C GLY A 329 5.60 6.63 -14.86
N GLU A 330 4.43 6.66 -14.22
CA GLU A 330 3.40 5.61 -14.31
C GLU A 330 2.34 5.89 -15.38
N CYS A 331 2.67 6.69 -16.40
CA CYS A 331 1.75 7.03 -17.49
C CYS A 331 1.76 6.02 -18.64
N ASN A 332 2.63 5.00 -18.60
CA ASN A 332 2.70 3.99 -19.65
C ASN A 332 1.36 3.23 -19.76
N PRO A 333 0.63 3.34 -20.89
CA PRO A 333 -0.69 2.70 -21.03
C PRO A 333 -0.62 1.17 -21.13
N ASP A 334 0.57 0.58 -21.25
CA ASP A 334 0.75 -0.86 -21.32
C ASP A 334 0.78 -1.52 -19.94
N VAL A 335 1.16 -0.77 -18.88
CA VAL A 335 1.13 -1.24 -17.50
C VAL A 335 -0.22 -0.96 -16.85
N TRP A 336 -0.57 -1.72 -15.80
CA TRP A 336 -1.89 -1.62 -15.20
C TRP A 336 -2.15 -0.23 -14.59
N GLN A 337 -1.13 0.44 -14.03
CA GLN A 337 -1.26 1.78 -13.46
C GLN A 337 -1.67 2.80 -14.51
N GLY A 338 -1.06 2.77 -15.69
CA GLY A 338 -1.41 3.66 -16.80
C GLY A 338 -2.73 3.29 -17.47
N LYS A 339 -3.23 2.06 -17.30
CA LYS A 339 -4.61 1.66 -17.69
C LYS A 339 -5.65 2.15 -16.69
N THR A 340 -5.37 2.02 -15.39
CA THR A 340 -6.28 2.42 -14.31
C THR A 340 -6.33 3.93 -14.12
N TRP A 341 -5.18 4.61 -14.20
CA TRP A 341 -5.04 6.07 -14.06
C TRP A 341 -4.34 6.66 -15.27
N PRO A 342 -5.00 6.62 -16.44
CA PRO A 342 -4.43 7.09 -17.69
C PRO A 342 -4.14 8.58 -17.61
N CYS A 343 -2.90 8.95 -17.90
CA CYS A 343 -2.50 10.33 -17.85
C CYS A 343 -3.18 11.16 -18.94
N GLY A 344 -3.64 12.35 -18.55
CA GLY A 344 -4.05 13.39 -19.48
C GLY A 344 -2.87 13.78 -20.37
N THR A 345 -3.18 14.28 -21.55
CA THR A 345 -2.19 14.71 -22.54
C THR A 345 -2.37 16.18 -22.87
N PHE A 346 -1.28 16.81 -23.30
CA PHE A 346 -1.34 18.07 -24.04
C PHE A 346 -1.76 17.80 -25.49
N ASP A 347 -2.11 18.85 -26.23
CA ASP A 347 -2.55 18.74 -27.63
C ASP A 347 -1.55 18.02 -28.55
N ASN A 348 -0.26 18.04 -28.19
CA ASN A 348 0.81 17.37 -28.93
C ASN A 348 1.02 15.89 -28.56
N GLY A 349 0.16 15.34 -27.69
CA GLY A 349 0.19 13.94 -27.25
C GLY A 349 1.16 13.65 -26.09
N GLU A 350 1.94 14.62 -25.62
CA GLU A 350 2.78 14.44 -24.45
C GLU A 350 1.93 14.38 -23.18
N PHE A 351 2.33 13.56 -22.20
CA PHE A 351 1.63 13.48 -20.91
C PHE A 351 1.78 14.77 -20.10
N LYS A 352 0.69 15.13 -19.40
CA LYS A 352 0.70 16.18 -18.37
C LYS A 352 1.59 15.80 -17.20
N SER A 353 2.05 16.82 -16.47
CA SER A 353 2.85 16.64 -15.25
C SER A 353 1.99 16.65 -14.00
N TYR A 354 2.25 15.71 -13.09
CA TYR A 354 1.53 15.51 -11.84
C TYR A 354 2.37 15.92 -10.63
N PHE A 355 3.04 17.07 -10.70
CA PHE A 355 3.80 17.64 -9.59
C PHE A 355 2.89 18.06 -8.42
N GLY A 356 3.51 18.38 -7.28
CA GLY A 356 2.80 18.71 -6.05
C GLY A 356 1.82 19.88 -6.20
N ARG A 357 0.54 19.66 -5.91
CA ARG A 357 -0.48 20.72 -5.83
C ARG A 357 -1.28 20.65 -4.52
N GLY A 358 -1.74 21.81 -4.07
CA GLY A 358 -2.57 21.96 -2.88
C GLY A 358 -1.82 21.74 -1.56
N ALA A 359 -2.59 21.74 -0.47
CA ALA A 359 -2.12 21.71 0.91
C ALA A 359 -1.42 20.38 1.27
N LYS A 360 -1.71 19.30 0.55
CA LYS A 360 -1.05 18.01 0.71
C LYS A 360 0.18 17.84 -0.19
N GLN A 361 0.38 18.74 -1.15
CA GLN A 361 1.30 18.55 -2.28
C GLN A 361 1.03 17.20 -2.98
N LEU A 362 -0.20 17.04 -3.50
CA LEU A 362 -0.61 15.83 -4.21
C LEU A 362 0.25 15.66 -5.47
N SER A 363 0.90 14.51 -5.61
CA SER A 363 1.81 14.20 -6.73
C SER A 363 1.54 12.82 -7.31
N TYR A 364 1.91 12.60 -8.58
CA TYR A 364 1.73 11.37 -9.37
C TYR A 364 0.29 11.06 -9.82
N ASN A 365 0.12 10.58 -11.06
CA ASN A 365 -1.17 10.22 -11.64
C ASN A 365 -1.96 9.21 -10.79
N TYR A 366 -1.29 8.22 -10.21
CA TYR A 366 -1.93 7.21 -9.35
C TYR A 366 -2.44 7.75 -8.00
N ASN A 367 -2.11 9.00 -7.64
CA ASN A 367 -2.76 9.71 -6.53
C ASN A 367 -3.83 10.69 -7.02
N TYR A 368 -3.62 11.35 -8.17
CA TYR A 368 -4.64 12.22 -8.79
C TYR A 368 -5.87 11.43 -9.24
N GLY A 369 -5.70 10.20 -9.73
CA GLY A 369 -6.78 9.34 -10.18
C GLY A 369 -7.77 8.99 -9.06
N PRO A 370 -7.34 8.33 -7.97
CA PRO A 370 -8.22 8.05 -6.82
C PRO A 370 -8.80 9.31 -6.18
N PHE A 371 -8.03 10.40 -6.11
CA PHE A 371 -8.57 11.67 -5.62
C PHE A 371 -9.66 12.22 -6.54
N SER A 372 -9.47 12.20 -7.86
CA SER A 372 -10.49 12.58 -8.85
C SER A 372 -11.74 11.73 -8.71
N ASP A 373 -11.57 10.42 -8.51
CA ASP A 373 -12.67 9.49 -8.36
C ASP A 373 -13.47 9.78 -7.08
N ALA A 374 -12.81 10.04 -5.96
CA ALA A 374 -13.48 10.46 -4.72
C ALA A 374 -14.24 11.80 -4.89
N MET A 375 -13.72 12.72 -5.72
CA MET A 375 -14.33 14.04 -5.94
C MET A 375 -15.46 14.02 -6.96
N PHE A 376 -15.37 13.19 -8.00
CA PHE A 376 -16.20 13.28 -9.21
C PHE A 376 -16.82 11.96 -9.68
N GLY A 377 -16.50 10.83 -9.05
CA GLY A 377 -16.89 9.49 -9.51
C GLY A 377 -16.20 9.05 -10.81
N THR A 378 -15.11 9.75 -11.18
CA THR A 378 -14.28 9.42 -12.34
C THR A 378 -12.83 9.84 -12.11
N VAL A 379 -11.89 9.03 -12.59
CA VAL A 379 -10.46 9.35 -12.56
C VAL A 379 -10.09 10.49 -13.52
N ARG A 380 -10.92 10.75 -14.54
CA ARG A 380 -10.54 11.61 -15.68
C ARG A 380 -10.45 13.09 -15.34
N THR A 381 -11.33 13.62 -14.51
CA THR A 381 -11.43 15.07 -14.27
C THR A 381 -10.10 15.70 -13.90
N LEU A 382 -9.39 15.13 -12.90
CA LEU A 382 -8.11 15.67 -12.44
C LEU A 382 -6.89 15.05 -13.15
N LEU A 383 -7.05 13.91 -13.83
CA LEU A 383 -6.00 13.42 -14.72
C LEU A 383 -5.89 14.28 -15.98
N ASP A 384 -7.02 14.77 -16.49
CA ASP A 384 -7.09 15.65 -17.65
C ASP A 384 -6.88 17.12 -17.29
N ASN A 385 -7.25 17.57 -16.09
CA ASN A 385 -7.13 18.96 -15.63
C ASN A 385 -6.47 19.03 -14.24
N PRO A 386 -5.19 18.61 -14.09
CA PRO A 386 -4.53 18.52 -12.79
C PRO A 386 -4.39 19.88 -12.10
N GLU A 387 -4.37 20.98 -12.83
CA GLU A 387 -4.33 22.35 -12.31
C GLU A 387 -5.54 22.69 -11.42
N MET A 388 -6.69 22.01 -11.60
CA MET A 388 -7.88 22.20 -10.76
C MET A 388 -7.59 21.95 -9.28
N VAL A 389 -6.62 21.06 -8.96
CA VAL A 389 -6.19 20.80 -7.58
C VAL A 389 -5.57 22.05 -6.95
N ALA A 390 -4.94 22.94 -7.72
CA ALA A 390 -4.38 24.18 -7.19
C ALA A 390 -5.43 25.30 -7.11
N ASP A 391 -6.29 25.40 -8.12
CA ASP A 391 -7.06 26.62 -8.40
C ASP A 391 -8.47 26.63 -7.78
N THR A 392 -8.93 25.51 -7.21
CA THR A 392 -10.27 25.35 -6.64
C THR A 392 -10.21 24.91 -5.17
N TRP A 393 -11.37 24.69 -4.53
CA TRP A 393 -11.44 24.15 -3.16
C TRP A 393 -10.76 22.78 -3.01
N LEU A 394 -10.47 22.10 -4.12
CA LEU A 394 -9.65 20.88 -4.16
C LEU A 394 -8.25 21.08 -3.57
N ASN A 395 -7.74 22.31 -3.52
CA ASN A 395 -6.43 22.61 -2.93
C ASN A 395 -6.35 22.23 -1.46
N LEU A 396 -7.45 22.36 -0.71
CA LEU A 396 -7.55 21.93 0.68
C LEU A 396 -8.15 20.52 0.79
N SER A 397 -9.06 20.14 -0.13
CA SER A 397 -9.65 18.80 -0.14
C SER A 397 -8.64 17.70 -0.35
N SER A 398 -7.56 17.96 -1.10
CA SER A 398 -6.47 16.99 -1.27
C SER A 398 -5.90 16.52 0.08
N ALA A 399 -5.85 17.42 1.06
CA ALA A 399 -5.34 17.10 2.38
C ALA A 399 -6.41 16.51 3.30
N VAL A 400 -7.68 16.94 3.19
CA VAL A 400 -8.78 16.29 3.91
C VAL A 400 -8.98 14.86 3.43
N PHE A 401 -8.92 14.63 2.11
CA PHE A 401 -8.93 13.30 1.50
C PHE A 401 -7.82 12.42 2.07
N PHE A 402 -6.57 12.88 2.02
CA PHE A 402 -5.44 12.13 2.60
C PHE A 402 -5.60 11.87 4.11
N PHE A 403 -6.29 12.75 4.83
CA PHE A 403 -6.53 12.63 6.26
C PHE A 403 -7.52 11.50 6.59
N VAL A 404 -8.59 11.37 5.82
CA VAL A 404 -9.66 10.39 6.07
C VAL A 404 -9.48 9.07 5.33
N TYR A 405 -8.77 9.09 4.19
CA TYR A 405 -8.62 7.93 3.32
C TYR A 405 -7.43 7.05 3.76
N PRO A 406 -7.62 5.76 4.08
CA PRO A 406 -6.53 4.88 4.46
C PRO A 406 -5.68 4.46 3.24
N GLN A 407 -4.40 4.22 3.46
CA GLN A 407 -3.49 3.67 2.46
C GLN A 407 -2.74 2.49 3.06
N PRO A 408 -3.36 1.30 3.08
CA PRO A 408 -2.75 0.09 3.63
C PRO A 408 -1.30 -0.08 3.17
N PRO A 409 -0.38 -0.43 4.09
CA PRO A 409 -0.63 -0.85 5.47
C PRO A 409 -0.91 0.28 6.49
N LYS A 410 -1.03 1.54 6.05
CA LYS A 410 -1.24 2.70 6.92
C LYS A 410 -2.73 2.92 7.20
N PRO A 411 -3.13 3.14 8.47
CA PRO A 411 -4.47 3.60 8.79
C PRO A 411 -4.68 5.05 8.31
N SER A 412 -5.93 5.53 8.32
CA SER A 412 -6.20 6.95 8.12
C SER A 412 -5.76 7.76 9.35
N MET A 413 -5.39 9.03 9.16
CA MET A 413 -5.07 9.92 10.29
C MET A 413 -6.31 10.21 11.15
N LEU A 414 -7.50 10.20 10.55
CA LEU A 414 -8.75 10.31 11.32
C LEU A 414 -8.88 9.17 12.32
N HIS A 415 -8.64 7.92 11.91
CA HIS A 415 -8.77 6.75 12.79
C HIS A 415 -7.70 6.73 13.90
N VAL A 416 -6.52 7.30 13.65
CA VAL A 416 -5.52 7.53 14.71
C VAL A 416 -6.05 8.52 15.74
N ILE A 417 -6.64 9.62 15.30
CA ILE A 417 -7.01 10.75 16.18
C ILE A 417 -8.29 10.48 16.95
N ASP A 418 -9.25 9.82 16.33
CA ASP A 418 -10.53 9.49 16.96
C ASP A 418 -10.48 8.20 17.80
N GLY A 419 -9.35 7.49 17.75
CA GLY A 419 -9.06 6.31 18.55
C GLY A 419 -9.63 5.01 18.01
N THR A 420 -10.18 4.97 16.80
CA THR A 420 -10.69 3.72 16.20
C THR A 420 -9.57 2.80 15.70
N TRP A 421 -8.42 3.36 15.31
CA TRP A 421 -7.22 2.57 15.08
C TRP A 421 -6.60 2.16 16.42
N GLN A 422 -6.60 0.85 16.67
CA GLN A 422 -5.97 0.23 17.83
C GLN A 422 -4.75 -0.57 17.38
N PRO A 423 -3.51 -0.11 17.67
CA PRO A 423 -2.31 -0.80 17.25
C PRO A 423 -2.26 -2.22 17.82
N ASN A 424 -1.94 -3.20 16.97
CA ASN A 424 -1.75 -4.58 17.39
C ASN A 424 -0.29 -4.84 17.81
N GLN A 425 0.06 -6.08 18.14
CA GLN A 425 1.42 -6.40 18.59
C GLN A 425 2.50 -6.11 17.52
N ALA A 426 2.19 -6.25 16.23
CA ALA A 426 3.12 -5.92 15.15
C ALA A 426 3.38 -4.41 15.11
N ASP A 427 2.33 -3.59 15.19
CA ASP A 427 2.44 -2.13 15.29
C ASP A 427 3.29 -1.72 16.51
N LEU A 428 3.01 -2.30 17.68
CA LEU A 428 3.74 -2.02 18.92
C LEU A 428 5.22 -2.42 18.83
N ASN A 429 5.54 -3.56 18.21
CA ASN A 429 6.92 -4.00 17.96
C ASN A 429 7.66 -3.05 17.00
N ASN A 430 6.91 -2.38 16.12
CA ASN A 430 7.40 -1.36 15.22
C ASN A 430 7.42 0.05 15.85
N GLY A 431 7.04 0.18 17.12
CA GLY A 431 6.99 1.46 17.84
C GLY A 431 5.85 2.38 17.39
N LEU A 432 4.87 1.84 16.66
CA LEU A 432 3.72 2.57 16.15
C LEU A 432 2.64 2.62 17.25
N VAL A 433 2.51 3.79 17.87
CA VAL A 433 1.55 4.05 18.96
C VAL A 433 0.71 5.29 18.65
N PRO A 434 -0.50 5.43 19.21
CA PRO A 434 -1.34 6.60 18.99
C PRO A 434 -0.65 7.89 19.45
N GLY A 435 -0.74 8.94 18.63
CA GLY A 435 -0.15 10.25 18.90
C GLY A 435 0.18 11.04 17.63
N PHE A 436 0.64 12.28 17.76
CA PHE A 436 1.04 13.10 16.61
C PHE A 436 2.24 12.51 15.82
N GLY A 437 3.10 11.72 16.47
CA GLY A 437 4.24 11.08 15.80
C GLY A 437 3.82 10.14 14.67
N VAL A 438 2.79 9.31 14.91
CA VAL A 438 2.34 8.33 13.92
C VAL A 438 1.64 9.00 12.72
N THR A 439 1.08 10.21 12.88
CA THR A 439 0.54 10.97 11.73
C THR A 439 1.65 11.48 10.81
N THR A 440 2.82 11.80 11.38
CA THR A 440 4.05 12.08 10.59
C THR A 440 4.51 10.83 9.84
N GLN A 441 4.48 9.66 10.49
CA GLN A 441 4.82 8.37 9.86
C GLN A 441 3.89 8.05 8.68
N ILE A 442 2.58 8.32 8.82
CA ILE A 442 1.60 8.13 7.74
C ILE A 442 1.95 9.01 6.53
N ILE A 443 2.22 10.30 6.77
CA ILE A 443 2.47 11.30 5.72
C ILE A 443 3.78 11.05 4.96
N ASN A 444 4.91 10.89 5.65
CA ASN A 444 6.22 10.84 5.01
C ASN A 444 7.24 9.97 5.76
N GLY A 445 6.76 8.86 6.30
CA GLY A 445 7.53 7.97 7.15
C GLY A 445 8.82 7.39 6.56
N GLY A 446 8.84 7.15 5.24
CA GLY A 446 10.03 6.65 4.55
C GLY A 446 11.20 7.64 4.53
N VAL A 447 10.94 8.91 4.82
CA VAL A 447 11.96 9.99 4.81
C VAL A 447 12.18 10.59 6.20
N GLU A 448 11.12 10.73 7.00
CA GLU A 448 11.18 11.51 8.24
C GLU A 448 11.32 10.68 9.53
N CYS A 449 11.15 9.35 9.45
CA CYS A 449 10.98 8.50 10.63
C CYS A 449 11.89 7.26 10.60
N GLY A 450 11.90 6.49 11.69
CA GLY A 450 12.68 5.25 11.81
C GLY A 450 14.18 5.44 12.11
N GLY A 451 14.71 6.65 11.94
CA GLY A 451 16.05 7.01 12.36
C GLY A 451 16.25 7.06 13.88
N SER A 452 17.51 7.15 14.32
CA SER A 452 17.88 7.27 15.74
C SER A 452 17.64 8.67 16.33
N ILE A 453 17.33 9.66 15.48
CA ILE A 453 17.06 11.05 15.85
C ILE A 453 15.76 11.53 15.19
N GLU A 454 15.15 12.57 15.75
CA GLU A 454 14.15 13.34 15.01
C GLU A 454 14.85 14.20 13.98
N VAL A 455 14.49 14.04 12.71
CA VAL A 455 15.00 14.92 11.64
C VAL A 455 14.35 16.31 11.72
N ALA A 456 14.93 17.30 11.05
CA ALA A 456 14.49 18.69 11.12
C ALA A 456 13.00 18.87 10.74
N GLN A 457 12.53 18.11 9.74
CA GLN A 457 11.15 18.13 9.26
C GLN A 457 10.17 17.63 10.35
N SER A 458 10.47 16.51 11.00
CA SER A 458 9.70 16.00 12.15
C SER A 458 9.70 17.00 13.32
N LEU A 459 10.86 17.58 13.65
CA LEU A 459 10.97 18.62 14.69
C LEU A 459 10.11 19.85 14.38
N ASN A 460 10.06 20.28 13.12
CA ASN A 460 9.20 21.38 12.68
C ASN A 460 7.72 21.03 12.87
N ARG A 461 7.28 19.84 12.43
CA ARG A 461 5.90 19.36 12.64
C ARG A 461 5.52 19.38 14.12
N ILE A 462 6.38 18.83 14.99
CA ILE A 462 6.17 18.83 16.44
C ILE A 462 6.01 20.27 16.96
N LYS A 463 6.89 21.19 16.55
CA LYS A 463 6.84 22.59 16.97
C LYS A 463 5.52 23.25 16.54
N TYR A 464 5.11 23.06 15.28
CA TYR A 464 3.87 23.63 14.76
C TYR A 464 2.65 23.02 15.44
N TYR A 465 2.67 21.72 15.69
CA TYR A 465 1.60 21.02 16.38
C TYR A 465 1.38 21.53 17.80
N LYS A 466 2.46 21.72 18.58
CA LYS A 466 2.36 22.29 19.93
C LYS A 466 1.71 23.67 19.94
N GLU A 467 2.09 24.53 19.00
CA GLU A 467 1.53 25.89 18.91
C GLU A 467 0.07 25.88 18.43
N MET A 468 -0.26 25.05 17.44
CA MET A 468 -1.65 24.88 16.96
C MET A 468 -2.55 24.30 18.04
N ALA A 469 -2.08 23.27 18.76
CA ALA A 469 -2.79 22.65 19.87
C ALA A 469 -3.02 23.65 21.00
N ASN A 470 -2.00 24.40 21.40
CA ASN A 470 -2.13 25.46 22.40
C ASN A 470 -3.16 26.52 21.98
N TYR A 471 -3.11 26.97 20.72
CA TYR A 471 -4.03 27.98 20.21
C TYR A 471 -5.49 27.49 20.15
N LEU A 472 -5.71 26.23 19.74
CA LEU A 472 -7.04 25.63 19.62
C LEU A 472 -7.56 25.01 20.93
N GLY A 473 -6.78 25.07 22.02
CA GLY A 473 -7.15 24.51 23.31
C GLY A 473 -7.19 22.98 23.30
N VAL A 474 -6.31 22.34 22.54
CA VAL A 474 -6.13 20.88 22.50
C VAL A 474 -5.11 20.48 23.57
N PRO A 475 -5.49 19.63 24.54
CA PRO A 475 -4.53 19.09 25.49
C PRO A 475 -3.53 18.17 24.77
N ILE A 476 -2.26 18.27 25.15
CA ILE A 476 -1.21 17.31 24.80
C ILE A 476 -0.85 16.61 26.10
N GLU A 477 -1.21 15.34 26.20
CA GLU A 477 -0.91 14.52 27.37
C GLU A 477 0.60 14.25 27.45
N ASP A 478 1.14 14.14 28.67
CA ASP A 478 2.56 13.82 28.87
C ASP A 478 2.96 12.46 28.26
N THR A 479 1.97 11.58 28.05
CA THR A 479 2.13 10.26 27.43
C THR A 479 2.03 10.29 25.90
N GLU A 480 1.64 11.40 25.29
CA GLU A 480 1.48 11.49 23.85
C GLU A 480 2.84 11.53 23.14
N ILE A 481 3.05 10.57 22.23
CA ILE A 481 4.27 10.53 21.42
C ILE A 481 4.12 11.48 20.24
N LEU A 482 4.85 12.59 20.28
CA LEU A 482 4.79 13.64 19.25
C LEU A 482 5.75 13.41 18.08
N GLY A 483 6.86 12.73 18.29
CA GLY A 483 7.87 12.47 17.27
C GLY A 483 7.77 11.06 16.69
N CYS A 484 8.51 10.81 15.62
CA CYS A 484 8.50 9.51 14.94
C CYS A 484 9.88 8.84 14.81
N LYS A 485 10.90 9.34 15.52
CA LYS A 485 12.18 8.65 15.61
C LYS A 485 11.97 7.24 16.18
N GLY A 486 12.70 6.27 15.64
CA GLY A 486 12.60 4.87 16.04
C GLY A 486 11.30 4.15 15.65
N MET A 487 10.28 4.84 15.10
CA MET A 487 9.11 4.19 14.53
C MET A 487 9.50 3.49 13.22
N LYS A 488 9.38 2.17 13.16
CA LYS A 488 9.55 1.41 11.90
C LYS A 488 8.36 1.65 10.98
N GLN A 489 8.51 1.31 9.70
CA GLN A 489 7.45 1.45 8.72
C GLN A 489 6.23 0.59 9.11
N PHE A 490 5.04 1.01 8.66
CA PHE A 490 3.86 0.16 8.69
C PHE A 490 4.08 -1.06 7.80
N ASP A 491 3.56 -2.22 8.20
CA ASP A 491 3.65 -3.46 7.45
C ASP A 491 2.30 -4.19 7.39
N ALA A 492 2.23 -5.24 6.58
CA ALA A 492 1.00 -6.00 6.33
C ALA A 492 0.45 -6.73 7.56
N ALA A 493 1.23 -6.87 8.64
CA ALA A 493 0.77 -7.46 9.89
C ALA A 493 0.15 -6.43 10.83
N GLY A 494 0.27 -5.12 10.55
CA GLY A 494 -0.28 -4.04 11.35
C GLY A 494 -1.80 -3.90 11.26
N ALA A 495 -2.42 -3.32 12.29
CA ALA A 495 -3.88 -3.12 12.34
C ALA A 495 -4.39 -2.10 11.30
N GLY A 496 -3.49 -1.31 10.70
CA GLY A 496 -3.80 -0.42 9.59
C GLY A 496 -3.87 -1.11 8.22
N ALA A 497 -3.44 -2.37 8.11
CA ALA A 497 -3.41 -3.15 6.87
C ALA A 497 -4.77 -3.75 6.51
N VAL A 498 -5.79 -2.90 6.42
CA VAL A 498 -7.13 -3.31 5.99
C VAL A 498 -7.08 -3.69 4.51
N ASN A 499 -7.62 -4.85 4.15
CA ASN A 499 -7.71 -5.24 2.74
C ASN A 499 -8.86 -4.47 2.07
N ILE A 500 -8.52 -3.57 1.14
CA ILE A 500 -9.46 -2.62 0.52
C ILE A 500 -9.45 -2.67 -1.02
N TYR A 501 -8.74 -3.62 -1.61
CA TYR A 501 -8.66 -3.81 -3.05
C TYR A 501 -9.09 -5.22 -3.43
N TRP A 502 -9.60 -5.39 -4.64
CA TRP A 502 -9.95 -6.69 -5.19
C TRP A 502 -8.82 -7.23 -6.06
N GLU A 503 -8.51 -8.51 -5.89
CA GLU A 503 -7.56 -9.27 -6.72
C GLU A 503 -8.15 -10.63 -7.07
N GLN A 504 -7.67 -11.26 -8.14
CA GLN A 504 -8.06 -12.62 -8.50
C GLN A 504 -7.94 -13.60 -7.31
N ASP A 505 -8.98 -14.38 -7.08
CA ASP A 505 -8.90 -15.57 -6.24
C ASP A 505 -8.30 -16.73 -7.07
N TRP A 506 -7.17 -17.26 -6.58
CA TRP A 506 -6.46 -18.38 -7.20
C TRP A 506 -6.96 -19.74 -6.70
N GLY A 507 -8.04 -19.76 -5.91
CA GLY A 507 -8.72 -20.96 -5.45
C GLY A 507 -9.25 -21.84 -6.58
N TRP A 508 -9.52 -23.09 -6.22
CA TRP A 508 -10.07 -24.10 -7.12
C TRP A 508 -11.53 -24.40 -6.77
N SER A 509 -12.38 -24.62 -7.78
CA SER A 509 -13.77 -25.04 -7.61
C SER A 509 -14.14 -26.16 -8.57
N SER A 510 -14.70 -27.25 -8.04
CA SER A 510 -15.26 -28.34 -8.86
C SER A 510 -16.51 -27.92 -9.64
N GLU A 511 -17.09 -26.77 -9.30
CA GLU A 511 -18.36 -26.29 -9.86
C GLU A 511 -18.16 -25.45 -11.13
N THR A 512 -16.91 -25.15 -11.51
CA THR A 512 -16.58 -24.34 -12.70
C THR A 512 -15.92 -25.20 -13.80
N PRO A 513 -16.10 -24.84 -15.09
CA PRO A 513 -15.65 -25.68 -16.20
C PRO A 513 -14.14 -25.91 -16.28
N ASP A 514 -13.34 -24.93 -15.83
CA ASP A 514 -11.87 -24.98 -15.85
C ASP A 514 -11.25 -25.06 -14.45
N GLY A 515 -12.07 -25.34 -13.42
CA GLY A 515 -11.62 -25.52 -12.05
C GLY A 515 -11.26 -24.23 -11.32
N LYS A 516 -11.39 -23.05 -11.92
CA LYS A 516 -11.05 -21.78 -11.26
C LYS A 516 -12.17 -21.31 -10.33
N ALA A 517 -11.84 -20.54 -9.29
CA ALA A 517 -12.83 -20.00 -8.35
C ALA A 517 -13.87 -19.05 -9.00
N TYR A 518 -13.54 -18.40 -10.12
CA TYR A 518 -14.40 -17.36 -10.75
C TYR A 518 -14.82 -16.26 -9.76
N ALA A 519 -13.89 -15.91 -8.87
CA ALA A 519 -14.10 -14.97 -7.79
C ALA A 519 -12.87 -14.07 -7.62
N CYS A 520 -13.08 -12.95 -6.94
CA CYS A 520 -12.00 -12.12 -6.43
C CYS A 520 -11.97 -12.17 -4.91
N GLN A 521 -10.84 -11.76 -4.32
CA GLN A 521 -10.63 -11.68 -2.89
C GLN A 521 -10.10 -10.30 -2.50
N LEU A 522 -10.24 -9.96 -1.22
CA LEU A 522 -9.73 -8.70 -0.67
C LEU A 522 -8.22 -8.80 -0.41
N VAL A 523 -7.46 -7.81 -0.90
CA VAL A 523 -6.01 -7.67 -0.66
C VAL A 523 -5.64 -6.29 -0.13
N GLY A 524 -4.48 -6.22 0.51
CA GLY A 524 -3.94 -5.00 1.16
C GLY A 524 -3.01 -4.16 0.28
N TYR A 525 -2.74 -4.56 -0.96
CA TYR A 525 -1.96 -3.80 -1.92
C TYR A 525 -2.85 -3.22 -3.02
N GLN A 526 -2.40 -2.11 -3.62
CA GLN A 526 -3.19 -1.38 -4.61
C GLN A 526 -3.37 -2.20 -5.90
N THR A 527 -4.61 -2.33 -6.35
CA THR A 527 -4.99 -2.95 -7.63
C THR A 527 -5.87 -1.99 -8.44
N PRO A 528 -6.27 -2.33 -9.69
CA PRO A 528 -7.26 -1.56 -10.45
C PRO A 528 -8.65 -1.46 -9.80
N HIS A 529 -8.98 -2.32 -8.84
CA HIS A 529 -10.35 -2.53 -8.36
C HIS A 529 -10.45 -2.24 -6.86
N SER A 530 -11.31 -1.30 -6.46
CA SER A 530 -11.43 -0.89 -5.07
C SER A 530 -12.66 -1.49 -4.38
N ALA A 531 -12.51 -1.96 -3.15
CA ALA A 531 -13.62 -2.43 -2.30
C ALA A 531 -14.54 -1.30 -1.82
N PHE A 532 -14.20 -0.04 -2.09
CA PHE A 532 -15.05 1.12 -1.78
C PHE A 532 -16.06 1.42 -2.89
N LYS A 533 -15.92 0.82 -4.06
CA LYS A 533 -16.75 1.10 -5.22
C LYS A 533 -17.65 -0.09 -5.50
N PHE A 534 -18.95 0.14 -5.37
CA PHE A 534 -19.94 -0.86 -5.73
C PHE A 534 -19.70 -1.37 -7.15
N ARG A 535 -19.67 -2.70 -7.31
CA ARG A 535 -19.41 -3.44 -8.55
C ARG A 535 -17.99 -3.40 -9.09
N ASP A 536 -17.02 -2.85 -8.35
CA ASP A 536 -15.61 -3.07 -8.71
C ASP A 536 -15.20 -4.54 -8.48
N TYR A 537 -15.89 -5.28 -7.61
CA TYR A 537 -15.74 -6.73 -7.50
C TYR A 537 -16.10 -7.42 -8.83
N THR A 538 -17.23 -7.04 -9.43
CA THR A 538 -17.66 -7.57 -10.75
C THR A 538 -16.61 -7.28 -11.82
N LYS A 539 -16.10 -6.04 -11.86
CA LYS A 539 -15.03 -5.68 -12.80
C LYS A 539 -13.75 -6.49 -12.59
N CYS A 540 -13.41 -6.81 -11.33
CA CYS A 540 -12.27 -7.68 -11.02
C CYS A 540 -12.49 -9.09 -11.58
N VAL A 541 -13.70 -9.64 -11.41
CA VAL A 541 -14.06 -10.96 -11.95
C VAL A 541 -14.02 -10.94 -13.49
N GLU A 542 -14.63 -9.96 -14.14
CA GLU A 542 -14.62 -9.83 -15.60
C GLU A 542 -13.20 -9.65 -16.18
N ALA A 543 -12.34 -8.90 -15.48
CA ALA A 543 -10.97 -8.65 -15.91
C ALA A 543 -10.08 -9.91 -15.88
N ASN A 544 -10.30 -10.80 -14.90
CA ASN A 544 -9.47 -11.98 -14.68
C ASN A 544 -10.05 -13.27 -15.29
N PHE A 545 -11.36 -13.32 -15.53
CA PHE A 545 -12.06 -14.50 -16.03
C PHE A 545 -12.89 -14.18 -17.28
N PRO A 546 -12.24 -14.03 -18.45
CA PRO A 546 -12.92 -13.65 -19.70
C PRO A 546 -13.92 -14.69 -20.23
N ASN A 547 -13.95 -15.88 -19.62
CA ASN A 547 -14.88 -16.96 -19.97
C ASN A 547 -16.24 -16.82 -19.27
N ILE A 548 -16.35 -15.92 -18.29
CA ILE A 548 -17.59 -15.64 -17.56
C ILE A 548 -18.45 -14.66 -18.35
N GLU A 549 -19.73 -14.97 -18.50
CA GLU A 549 -20.76 -14.03 -18.95
C GLU A 549 -21.57 -13.56 -17.73
N VAL A 550 -21.45 -12.27 -17.39
CA VAL A 550 -22.29 -11.67 -16.34
C VAL A 550 -23.65 -11.31 -16.94
N ILE A 551 -24.71 -11.93 -16.44
CA ILE A 551 -26.09 -11.73 -16.91
C ILE A 551 -26.92 -10.99 -15.84
N ASN A 552 -27.90 -10.20 -16.29
CA ASN A 552 -28.87 -9.60 -15.35
C ASN A 552 -29.91 -10.65 -14.96
N ASP A 553 -30.44 -10.55 -13.75
CA ASP A 553 -31.42 -11.51 -13.20
C ASP A 553 -32.77 -11.58 -13.95
N VAL A 554 -32.96 -10.77 -14.98
CA VAL A 554 -34.19 -10.61 -15.77
C VAL A 554 -34.05 -11.06 -17.22
N ASP A 555 -32.87 -11.53 -17.64
CA ASP A 555 -32.58 -11.96 -19.01
C ASP A 555 -32.68 -13.48 -19.20
#